data_AF-A0A2P6RYK8-F1
#
_entry.id   AF-A0A2P6RYK8-F1
#
_cell.length_a   1.000
_cell.length_b   1.000
_cell.length_c   1.000
_cell.angle_alpha   90.00
_cell.angle_beta   90.00
_cell.angle_gamma   90.00
#
_symmetry.space_group_name_H-M   'P 1'
#
loop_
_entity.id
_entity.type
_entity.pdbx_description
1 polymer ?
#
loop_
_entity_poly.entity_id
_entity_poly.type
_entity_poly.pdbx_seq_one_letter_code
_entity_poly.pdbx_strand_id
1 'polypeptide(L)'
;MRDVIGLAPYLRPVLHTPPSSLLDWLALCYTLVTLRAFAFLLMLLCGVWKERNQRLWVGKERTVQQVFCHTTSILHSYVVARHSVTPRLGRQVKPWSPPPAGWLKVNIDGAFDQGTRRAG
;
A
#
# COMPACT_ATOMS: atom_id res chain seq x y z
N MET A 1 -14.34 -12.83 -11.14
CA MET A 1 -15.20 -11.98 -10.26
C MET A 1 -16.02 -12.78 -9.23
N ARG A 2 -16.31 -14.08 -9.44
CA ARG A 2 -17.03 -14.92 -8.46
C ARG A 2 -16.29 -15.13 -7.12
N ASP A 3 -14.96 -15.04 -7.10
CA ASP A 3 -14.18 -15.42 -5.91
C ASP A 3 -14.11 -14.34 -4.81
N VAL A 4 -14.15 -13.06 -5.16
CA VAL A 4 -14.05 -11.96 -4.17
C VAL A 4 -15.32 -11.85 -3.32
N ILE A 5 -16.49 -12.09 -3.93
CA ILE A 5 -17.78 -12.05 -3.23
C ILE A 5 -17.88 -13.17 -2.20
N GLY A 6 -17.35 -14.35 -2.53
CA GLY A 6 -17.27 -15.48 -1.59
C GLY A 6 -16.31 -15.20 -0.42
N LEU A 7 -15.23 -14.45 -0.67
CA LEU A 7 -14.24 -14.10 0.35
C LEU A 7 -14.64 -12.90 1.23
N ALA A 8 -15.50 -12.00 0.73
CA ALA A 8 -15.99 -10.83 1.46
C ALA A 8 -17.50 -10.58 1.23
N PRO A 9 -18.38 -11.40 1.81
CA PRO A 9 -19.83 -11.27 1.63
C PRO A 9 -20.38 -9.93 2.14
N TYR A 10 -19.72 -9.31 3.11
CA TYR A 10 -20.08 -8.00 3.67
C TYR A 10 -19.86 -6.83 2.70
N LEU A 11 -19.18 -7.04 1.56
CA LEU A 11 -19.04 -6.03 0.50
C LEU A 11 -20.12 -6.14 -0.59
N ARG A 12 -20.99 -7.16 -0.52
CA ARG A 12 -22.04 -7.40 -1.51
C ARG A 12 -22.95 -6.19 -1.79
N PRO A 13 -23.37 -5.36 -0.80
CA PRO A 13 -24.20 -4.18 -1.07
C PRO A 13 -23.56 -3.17 -2.03
N VAL A 14 -22.24 -3.22 -2.15
CA VAL A 14 -21.40 -2.22 -2.81
C VAL A 14 -21.01 -2.61 -4.24
N LEU A 15 -21.01 -3.91 -4.53
CA LEU A 15 -20.56 -4.47 -5.80
C LEU A 15 -21.63 -4.45 -6.91
N HIS A 16 -22.86 -4.05 -6.58
CA HIS A 16 -24.01 -4.06 -7.50
C HIS A 16 -24.57 -2.67 -7.83
N THR A 17 -23.95 -1.60 -7.34
CA THR A 17 -24.42 -0.22 -7.51
C THR A 17 -23.53 0.50 -8.53
N PRO A 18 -23.99 0.69 -9.79
CA PRO A 18 -23.29 1.50 -10.76
C PRO A 18 -23.57 2.99 -10.45
N PRO A 19 -22.55 3.78 -10.11
CA PRO A 19 -22.71 5.19 -9.78
C PRO A 19 -22.39 6.07 -10.99
N SER A 20 -22.87 7.31 -10.94
CA SER A 20 -22.51 8.39 -11.88
C SER A 20 -21.01 8.70 -11.89
N SER A 21 -20.32 8.50 -10.76
CA SER A 21 -18.87 8.71 -10.63
C SER A 21 -18.25 7.81 -9.56
N LEU A 22 -16.92 7.65 -9.61
CA LEU A 22 -16.17 6.90 -8.59
C LEU A 22 -16.33 7.50 -7.19
N LEU A 23 -16.42 8.83 -7.07
CA LEU A 23 -16.55 9.50 -5.78
C LEU A 23 -17.96 9.29 -5.19
N ASP A 24 -18.99 9.39 -6.03
CA ASP A 24 -20.38 9.10 -5.62
C ASP A 24 -20.51 7.64 -5.17
N TRP A 25 -19.83 6.73 -5.88
CA TRP A 25 -19.72 5.33 -5.45
C TRP A 25 -19.15 5.24 -4.04
N LEU A 26 -17.96 5.79 -3.81
CA LEU A 26 -17.24 5.65 -2.55
C LEU A 26 -18.02 6.28 -1.39
N ALA A 27 -18.68 7.41 -1.63
CA ALA A 27 -19.59 8.02 -0.68
C ALA A 27 -20.76 7.09 -0.33
N LEU A 28 -21.37 6.45 -1.33
CA LEU A 28 -22.42 5.44 -1.11
C LEU A 28 -21.87 4.20 -0.40
N CYS A 29 -20.67 3.73 -0.74
CA CYS A 29 -20.03 2.61 -0.06
C CYS A 29 -19.92 2.90 1.45
N TYR A 30 -19.48 4.11 1.80
CA TYR A 30 -19.28 4.54 3.19
C TYR A 30 -20.59 4.52 4.00
N THR A 31 -21.73 4.81 3.38
CA THR A 31 -23.03 4.74 4.07
C THR A 31 -23.59 3.33 4.16
N LEU A 32 -23.21 2.43 3.24
CA LEU A 32 -23.75 1.06 3.16
C LEU A 32 -22.99 0.02 4.00
N VAL A 33 -21.74 0.29 4.39
CA VAL A 33 -20.92 -0.68 5.13
C VAL A 33 -20.27 -0.08 6.37
N THR A 34 -19.85 -0.92 7.31
CA THR A 34 -19.14 -0.46 8.52
C THR A 34 -17.81 0.20 8.17
N LEU A 35 -17.30 1.08 9.03
CA LEU A 35 -16.00 1.74 8.84
C LEU A 35 -14.85 0.73 8.59
N ARG A 36 -14.87 -0.41 9.28
CA ARG A 36 -13.89 -1.50 9.09
C ARG A 36 -14.02 -2.15 7.71
N ALA A 37 -15.23 -2.43 7.27
CA ALA A 37 -15.49 -2.98 5.93
C ALA A 37 -15.14 -1.97 4.84
N PHE A 38 -15.39 -0.69 5.05
CA PHE A 38 -15.01 0.38 4.13
C PHE A 38 -13.50 0.54 4.03
N ALA A 39 -12.78 0.52 5.16
CA ALA A 39 -11.31 0.52 5.15
C ALA A 39 -10.75 -0.69 4.40
N PHE A 40 -11.36 -1.87 4.57
CA PHE A 40 -10.99 -3.07 3.82
C PHE A 40 -11.29 -2.93 2.32
N LEU A 41 -12.44 -2.35 1.94
CA LEU A 41 -12.77 -2.06 0.55
C LEU A 41 -11.71 -1.16 -0.11
N LEU A 42 -11.30 -0.08 0.55
CA LEU A 42 -10.24 0.81 0.05
C LEU A 42 -8.91 0.06 -0.13
N MET A 43 -8.52 -0.75 0.86
CA MET A 43 -7.32 -1.57 0.77
C MET A 43 -7.40 -2.57 -0.38
N LEU A 44 -8.57 -3.15 -0.63
CA LEU A 44 -8.80 -4.09 -1.73
C LEU A 44 -8.69 -3.40 -3.10
N LEU A 45 -9.24 -2.19 -3.25
CA LEU A 45 -9.07 -1.38 -4.47
C LEU A 45 -7.60 -1.07 -4.73
N CYS A 46 -6.86 -0.66 -3.70
CA CYS A 46 -5.41 -0.45 -3.79
C CYS A 46 -4.67 -1.75 -4.15
N GLY A 47 -5.07 -2.88 -3.56
CA GLY A 47 -4.52 -4.19 -3.87
C GLY A 47 -4.70 -4.58 -5.34
N VAL A 48 -5.92 -4.46 -5.86
CA VAL A 48 -6.24 -4.73 -7.27
C VAL A 48 -5.44 -3.82 -8.21
N TRP A 49 -5.37 -2.52 -7.92
CA TRP A 49 -4.57 -1.59 -8.71
C TRP A 49 -3.08 -1.96 -8.72
N LYS A 50 -2.52 -2.31 -7.55
CA LYS A 50 -1.13 -2.73 -7.42
C LYS A 50 -0.85 -4.01 -8.21
N GLU A 51 -1.74 -4.99 -8.14
CA GLU A 51 -1.60 -6.26 -8.87
C GLU A 51 -1.71 -6.05 -10.38
N ARG A 52 -2.61 -5.17 -10.85
CA ARG A 52 -2.65 -4.75 -12.26
C ARG A 52 -1.29 -4.22 -12.71
N ASN A 53 -0.68 -3.35 -11.92
CA ASN A 53 0.62 -2.78 -12.25
C ASN A 53 1.75 -3.82 -12.20
N GLN A 54 1.75 -4.74 -11.23
CA GLN A 54 2.74 -5.83 -11.18
C GLN A 54 2.65 -6.73 -12.42
N ARG A 55 1.45 -7.02 -12.90
CA ARG A 55 1.25 -7.78 -14.14
C ARG A 55 1.78 -7.03 -15.36
N LEU A 56 1.42 -5.75 -15.50
CA LEU A 56 1.82 -4.92 -16.64
C LEU A 56 3.33 -4.67 -16.70
N TRP A 57 3.97 -4.42 -15.56
CA TRP A 57 5.36 -3.94 -15.52
C TRP A 57 6.40 -5.01 -15.15
N VAL A 58 5.99 -6.10 -14.49
CA VAL A 58 6.90 -7.12 -13.94
C VAL A 58 6.58 -8.52 -14.49
N GLY A 59 5.42 -8.71 -15.15
CA GLY A 59 4.99 -10.02 -15.66
C GLY A 59 4.66 -11.03 -14.54
N LYS A 60 4.43 -10.56 -13.32
CA LYS A 60 4.08 -11.41 -12.17
C LYS A 60 2.59 -11.38 -11.91
N GLU A 61 2.02 -12.55 -11.65
CA GLU A 61 0.61 -12.70 -11.35
C GLU A 61 0.39 -13.37 -9.99
N ARG A 62 -0.66 -12.91 -9.30
CA ARG A 62 -1.18 -13.56 -8.10
C ARG A 62 -2.63 -13.96 -8.28
N THR A 63 -3.03 -15.03 -7.59
CA THR A 63 -4.43 -15.48 -7.55
C THR A 63 -5.28 -14.51 -6.73
N VAL A 64 -6.59 -14.51 -6.95
CA VAL A 64 -7.53 -13.67 -6.19
C VAL A 64 -7.41 -13.90 -4.69
N GLN A 65 -7.24 -15.16 -4.27
CA GLN A 65 -7.05 -15.52 -2.85
C GLN A 65 -5.76 -14.94 -2.29
N GLN A 66 -4.66 -14.98 -3.06
CA GLN A 66 -3.39 -14.38 -2.65
C GLN A 66 -3.51 -12.86 -2.49
N VAL A 67 -4.18 -12.19 -3.42
CA VAL A 67 -4.43 -10.74 -3.33
C VAL A 67 -5.28 -10.41 -2.10
N PHE A 68 -6.33 -11.20 -1.86
CA PHE A 68 -7.20 -11.05 -0.70
C PHE A 68 -6.42 -11.23 0.61
N CYS A 69 -5.72 -12.35 0.78
CA CYS A 69 -4.91 -12.63 1.97
C CYS A 69 -3.84 -11.57 2.20
N HIS A 70 -3.16 -11.13 1.13
CA HIS A 70 -2.15 -10.08 1.22
C HIS A 70 -2.76 -8.75 1.68
N THR A 71 -3.91 -8.36 1.13
CA THR A 71 -4.61 -7.12 1.49
C THR A 71 -5.08 -7.16 2.94
N THR A 72 -5.67 -8.28 3.37
CA THR A 72 -6.09 -8.50 4.76
C THR A 72 -4.91 -8.43 5.72
N SER A 73 -3.79 -9.06 5.37
CA SER A 73 -2.56 -9.03 6.15
C SER A 73 -2.01 -7.61 6.30
N ILE A 74 -1.95 -6.83 5.22
CA ILE A 74 -1.49 -5.43 5.29
C ILE A 74 -2.40 -4.59 6.19
N LEU A 75 -3.73 -4.70 6.04
CA LEU A 75 -4.65 -3.95 6.88
C LEU A 75 -4.50 -4.35 8.36
N HIS A 76 -4.38 -5.63 8.65
CA HIS A 76 -4.15 -6.12 10.01
C HIS A 76 -2.84 -5.57 10.59
N SER A 77 -1.74 -5.67 9.85
CA SER A 77 -0.43 -5.13 10.26
C SER A 77 -0.49 -3.62 10.50
N TYR A 78 -1.21 -2.87 9.65
CA TYR A 78 -1.41 -1.44 9.84
C TYR A 78 -2.18 -1.13 11.14
N VAL A 79 -3.28 -1.85 11.39
CA VAL A 79 -4.07 -1.68 12.62
C VAL A 79 -3.21 -1.99 13.84
N VAL A 80 -2.47 -3.11 13.84
CA VAL A 80 -1.57 -3.45 14.95
C VAL A 80 -0.50 -2.38 15.13
N ALA A 81 0.19 -1.97 14.05
CA ALA A 81 1.24 -0.95 14.09
C ALA A 81 0.75 0.41 14.63
N ARG A 82 -0.49 0.78 14.29
CA ARG A 82 -1.12 2.02 14.77
C ARG A 82 -1.39 1.99 16.27
N HIS A 83 -1.67 0.82 16.85
CA HIS A 83 -1.92 0.68 18.29
C HIS A 83 -0.65 0.35 19.07
N SER A 84 0.38 -0.21 18.43
CA SER A 84 1.67 -0.54 19.04
C SER A 84 2.62 0.66 19.11
N VAL A 85 2.10 1.87 19.35
CA VAL A 85 2.96 3.04 19.59
C VAL A 85 3.58 2.88 20.97
N THR A 86 4.65 2.09 21.04
CA THR A 86 5.70 2.39 22.00
C THR A 86 6.17 3.80 21.69
N PRO A 87 6.25 4.72 22.67
CA PRO A 87 6.82 6.02 22.44
C PRO A 87 8.21 5.79 21.87
N ARG A 88 8.43 6.17 20.61
CA ARG A 88 9.77 6.26 20.07
C ARG A 88 10.43 7.29 20.98
N LEU A 89 11.34 6.86 21.87
CA LEU A 89 12.31 7.76 22.49
C LEU A 89 12.82 8.62 21.34
N GLY A 90 12.45 9.91 21.36
CA GLY A 90 12.57 10.78 20.21
C GLY A 90 13.97 10.63 19.65
N ARG A 91 14.08 10.15 18.41
CA ARG A 91 15.37 10.07 17.74
C ARG A 91 15.92 11.48 17.79
N GLN A 92 16.98 11.68 18.58
CA GLN A 92 17.69 12.95 18.65
C GLN A 92 18.07 13.28 17.21
N VAL A 93 17.39 14.28 16.65
CA VAL A 93 17.67 14.76 15.30
C VAL A 93 19.01 15.46 15.43
N LYS A 94 20.10 14.76 15.13
CA LYS A 94 21.42 15.37 15.03
C LYS A 94 21.45 16.14 13.70
N PRO A 95 21.40 17.48 13.70
CA PRO A 95 21.56 18.26 12.47
C PRO A 95 22.94 17.95 11.87
N TRP A 96 23.03 17.97 10.55
CA TRP A 96 24.30 17.78 9.87
C TRP A 96 25.26 18.91 10.26
N SER A 97 26.48 18.56 10.64
CA SER A 97 27.59 19.49 10.86
C SER A 97 28.75 19.12 9.93
N PRO A 98 29.52 20.09 9.42
CA PRO A 98 30.72 19.80 8.64
C PRO A 98 31.74 19.01 9.48
N PRO A 99 32.59 18.18 8.84
CA PRO A 99 33.65 17.47 9.54
C PRO A 99 34.72 18.44 10.08
N PRO A 100 35.48 18.05 11.12
CA PRO A 100 36.52 18.90 11.71
C PRO A 100 37.64 19.26 10.72
N ALA A 101 38.38 20.33 11.01
CA ALA A 101 39.55 20.72 10.23
C ALA A 101 40.58 19.56 10.17
N GLY A 102 41.14 19.32 8.98
CA GLY A 102 42.05 18.20 8.73
C GLY A 102 41.39 16.89 8.28
N TRP A 103 40.05 16.82 8.25
CA TRP A 103 39.31 15.66 7.75
C TRP A 103 38.92 15.82 6.28
N LEU A 104 39.07 14.74 5.51
CA LEU A 104 38.59 14.67 4.13
C LEU A 104 37.14 14.18 4.08
N LYS A 105 36.24 15.00 3.52
CA LYS A 105 34.86 14.59 3.22
C LYS A 105 34.83 13.92 1.84
N VAL A 106 34.50 12.63 1.81
CA VAL A 106 34.23 11.91 0.55
C VAL A 106 32.75 11.58 0.50
N ASN A 107 32.05 12.11 -0.50
CA ASN A 107 30.70 11.64 -0.83
C ASN A 107 30.85 10.62 -1.96
N ILE A 108 30.32 9.43 -1.74
CA ILE A 108 30.21 8.41 -2.77
C ILE A 108 28.72 8.32 -3.11
N ASP A 109 28.40 8.52 -4.37
CA ASP A 109 27.07 8.29 -4.90
C ASP A 109 27.18 7.30 -6.06
N GLY A 110 26.08 6.62 -6.38
CA GLY A 110 26.03 5.62 -7.42
C GLY A 110 24.78 5.78 -8.27
N ALA A 111 24.94 5.72 -9.59
CA ALA A 111 23.86 5.73 -10.54
C ALA A 111 23.74 4.36 -11.22
N PHE A 112 22.50 3.95 -11.49
CA PHE A 112 22.21 2.71 -12.20
C PHE A 112 21.40 2.99 -13.47
N ASP A 113 21.90 2.48 -14.59
CA ASP A 113 21.18 2.51 -15.85
C ASP A 113 20.47 1.17 -16.10
N GLN A 114 19.15 1.21 -16.20
CA GLN A 114 18.31 0.04 -16.48
C GLN A 114 18.47 -0.49 -17.91
N GLY A 115 18.80 0.36 -18.88
CA GLY A 115 18.95 -0.03 -20.27
C GLY A 115 20.20 -0.89 -20.51
N THR A 116 21.33 -0.44 -19.97
CA THR A 116 22.61 -1.17 -20.10
C THR A 116 22.90 -2.15 -18.97
N ARG A 117 22.08 -2.13 -17.89
CA ARG A 117 22.29 -2.89 -16.64
C ARG A 117 23.65 -2.63 -16.00
N ARG A 118 24.13 -1.38 -16.08
CA ARG A 118 25.42 -0.97 -15.52
C ARG A 118 25.20 0.00 -14.36
N ALA A 119 26.10 -0.08 -13.38
CA ALA A 119 26.18 0.84 -12.27
C ALA A 119 27.53 1.56 -12.31
N GLY A 120 27.57 2.81 -11.83
CA GLY A 120 28.79 3.62 -11.72
C GLY A 120 28.68 4.62 -10.58
#